data_AF-A0A955F2G0-F1
#
_entry.id   AF-A0A955F2G0-F1
#
_cell.length_a   1.000
_cell.length_b   1.000
_cell.length_c   1.000
_cell.angle_alpha   90.00
_cell.angle_beta   90.00
_cell.angle_gamma   90.00
#
_symmetry.space_group_name_H-M   'P 1'
#
loop_
_entity.id
_entity.type
_entity.pdbx_description
1 polymer ?
#
loop_
_entity_poly.entity_id
_entity_poly.type
_entity_poly.pdbx_seq_one_letter_code
_entity_poly.pdbx_strand_id
1 'polypeptide(L)'
;MTCDEVSERTALYLTEDLAADEGRALEDHLEVCDRCHAALEADDRILSALHRAGRPVATSTPSDSGRITIRPWAAAVLAALVFGAGWWAGTVDRVPSRKSSPTEDGRTVTGSVGPSDLTRARTRPTNGLSRGLLALRAASMDRRDRK
;
A
#
# COMPACT_ATOMS: atom_id res chain seq x y z
N MET A 1 19.63 -1.83 0.06
CA MET A 1 18.17 -2.06 0.17
C MET A 1 17.66 -2.60 -1.16
N THR A 2 16.80 -3.62 -1.12
CA THR A 2 16.14 -4.18 -2.32
C THR A 2 14.86 -3.42 -2.66
N CYS A 3 14.36 -3.53 -3.89
CA CYS A 3 13.10 -2.88 -4.27
C CYS A 3 11.89 -3.38 -3.47
N ASP A 4 11.91 -4.63 -3.02
CA ASP A 4 10.84 -5.20 -2.19
C ASP A 4 10.87 -4.57 -0.79
N GLU A 5 12.05 -4.45 -0.17
CA GLU A 5 12.22 -3.74 1.11
C GLU A 5 11.80 -2.27 1.04
N VAL A 6 12.09 -1.59 -0.08
CA VAL A 6 11.62 -0.21 -0.33
C VAL A 6 10.11 -0.16 -0.29
N SER A 7 9.43 -1.06 -1.01
CA SER A 7 7.96 -1.06 -1.09
C SER A 7 7.29 -1.20 0.27
N GLU A 8 7.85 -2.02 1.17
CA GLU A 8 7.35 -2.18 2.53
C GLU A 8 7.58 -0.94 3.39
N ARG A 9 8.72 -0.26 3.21
CA ARG A 9 9.12 0.91 4.01
C ARG A 9 8.56 2.24 3.51
N THR A 10 8.10 2.29 2.26
CA THR A 10 7.54 3.49 1.64
C THR A 10 6.34 4.03 2.44
N ALA A 11 5.49 3.12 2.96
CA ALA A 11 4.35 3.50 3.79
C ALA A 11 4.76 4.21 5.08
N LEU A 12 5.83 3.74 5.74
CA LEU A 12 6.36 4.33 6.98
C LEU A 12 7.06 5.67 6.72
N TYR A 13 7.72 5.82 5.57
CA TYR A 13 8.34 7.08 5.16
C TYR A 13 7.30 8.18 4.99
N LEU A 14 6.16 7.87 4.35
CA LEU A 14 5.07 8.82 4.14
C LEU A 14 4.35 9.24 5.42
N THR A 15 4.41 8.43 6.49
CA THR A 15 3.84 8.76 7.81
C THR A 15 4.86 9.33 8.79
N GLU A 16 6.11 9.58 8.37
CA GLU A 16 7.22 10.05 9.21
C GLU A 16 7.57 9.10 10.38
N ASP A 17 7.20 7.82 10.29
CA ASP A 17 7.44 6.80 11.33
C ASP A 17 8.74 5.99 11.10
N LEU A 18 9.46 6.27 10.00
CA LEU A 18 10.68 5.55 9.64
C LEU A 18 11.89 6.06 10.43
N ALA A 19 12.75 5.14 10.89
CA ALA A 19 13.98 5.52 11.59
C ALA A 19 14.92 6.32 10.67
N ALA A 20 15.68 7.27 11.23
CA ALA A 20 16.46 8.23 10.44
C ALA A 20 17.58 7.58 9.59
N ASP A 21 18.16 6.48 10.06
CA ASP A 21 19.13 5.67 9.32
C ASP A 21 18.47 4.91 8.16
N GLU A 22 17.29 4.34 8.39
CA GLU A 22 16.50 3.67 7.35
C GLU A 22 15.97 4.65 6.30
N GLY A 23 15.61 5.87 6.71
CA GLY A 23 15.21 6.97 5.82
C GLY A 23 16.31 7.34 4.83
N ARG A 24 17.57 7.48 5.29
CA ARG A 24 18.71 7.73 4.39
C ARG A 24 18.93 6.57 3.41
N ALA A 25 18.88 5.33 3.89
CA ALA A 25 19.06 4.17 3.02
C ALA A 25 17.95 4.04 1.95
N LEU A 26 16.74 4.50 2.27
CA LEU A 26 15.62 4.59 1.33
C LEU A 26 15.86 5.71 0.30
N GLU A 27 16.25 6.91 0.73
CA GLU A 27 16.59 8.04 -0.13
C GLU A 27 17.71 7.69 -1.12
N ASP A 28 18.79 7.06 -0.64
CA ASP A 28 19.90 6.57 -1.47
C ASP A 28 19.40 5.59 -2.56
N HIS A 29 18.41 4.75 -2.25
CA HIS A 29 17.82 3.84 -3.25
C HIS A 29 16.95 4.59 -4.26
N LEU A 30 16.16 5.57 -3.81
CA LEU A 30 15.27 6.36 -4.65
C LEU A 30 16.04 7.22 -5.65
N GLU A 31 17.25 7.67 -5.31
CA GLU A 31 18.13 8.39 -6.23
C GLU A 31 18.57 7.53 -7.43
N VAL A 32 18.65 6.21 -7.26
CA VAL A 32 19.16 5.27 -8.28
C VAL A 32 18.03 4.53 -9.00
N CYS A 33 16.86 4.39 -8.37
CA CYS A 33 15.78 3.53 -8.86
C CYS A 33 14.52 4.32 -9.25
N ASP A 34 14.45 4.73 -10.51
CA ASP A 34 13.30 5.45 -11.11
C ASP A 34 11.95 4.78 -10.86
N ARG A 35 11.92 3.43 -10.85
CA ARG A 35 10.70 2.66 -10.61
C ARG A 35 10.17 2.88 -9.19
N CYS A 36 11.05 2.86 -8.19
CA CYS A 36 10.65 3.09 -6.80
C CYS A 36 10.26 4.55 -6.58
N HIS A 37 10.98 5.49 -7.21
CA HIS A 37 10.63 6.91 -7.18
C HIS A 37 9.23 7.17 -7.75
N ALA A 38 8.90 6.61 -8.91
CA ALA A 38 7.58 6.75 -9.51
C ALA A 38 6.45 6.13 -8.67
N ALA A 39 6.74 5.02 -7.96
CA ALA A 39 5.79 4.40 -7.05
C ALA A 39 5.52 5.30 -5.83
N LEU A 40 6.56 5.84 -5.19
CA LEU A 40 6.43 6.78 -4.08
C LEU A 40 5.63 8.02 -4.47
N GLU A 41 5.87 8.59 -5.66
CA GLU A 41 5.10 9.73 -6.18
C GLU A 41 3.62 9.39 -6.45
N ALA A 42 3.32 8.14 -6.81
CA ALA A 42 1.93 7.70 -6.97
C ALA A 42 1.22 7.63 -5.60
N ASP A 43 1.88 7.07 -4.59
CA ASP A 43 1.34 6.97 -3.23
C ASP A 43 1.15 8.35 -2.57
N ASP A 44 2.13 9.26 -2.71
CA ASP A 44 2.00 10.64 -2.24
C ASP A 44 0.80 11.36 -2.87
N ARG A 45 0.57 11.17 -4.18
CA ARG A 45 -0.60 11.74 -4.87
C ARG A 45 -1.91 11.19 -4.33
N ILE A 46 -1.96 9.90 -3.97
CA ILE A 46 -3.15 9.27 -3.35
C ILE A 46 -3.38 9.87 -1.96
N LEU A 47 -2.36 9.94 -1.11
CA LEU A 47 -2.46 10.53 0.23
C LEU A 47 -2.87 12.00 0.18
N SER A 48 -2.27 12.78 -0.71
CA SER A 48 -2.62 14.18 -0.96
C SER A 48 -4.06 14.34 -1.46
N ALA A 49 -4.57 13.39 -2.27
CA ALA A 49 -5.97 13.39 -2.69
C ALA A 49 -6.92 13.07 -1.52
N LEU A 50 -6.58 12.08 -0.69
CA LEU A 50 -7.35 11.73 0.50
C LEU A 50 -7.40 12.87 1.52
N HIS A 51 -6.27 13.55 1.74
CA HIS A 51 -6.19 14.70 2.64
C HIS A 51 -7.06 15.86 2.14
N ARG A 52 -7.01 16.17 0.83
CA ARG A 52 -7.86 17.20 0.20
C ARG A 52 -9.34 16.87 0.21
N ALA A 53 -9.70 15.60 0.12
CA ALA A 53 -11.09 15.17 0.17
C ALA A 53 -11.74 15.48 1.54
N GLY A 54 -10.94 15.85 2.55
CA GLY A 54 -11.46 16.35 3.83
C GLY A 54 -12.31 15.32 4.56
N ARG A 55 -12.28 14.05 4.15
CA ARG A 55 -12.76 12.97 4.99
C ARG A 55 -11.79 12.93 6.14
N PRO A 56 -12.20 13.24 7.38
CA PRO A 56 -11.41 12.82 8.51
C PRO A 56 -11.30 11.31 8.33
N VAL A 57 -10.11 10.83 7.96
CA VAL A 57 -9.72 9.46 8.29
C VAL A 57 -10.05 9.42 9.77
N ALA A 58 -11.05 8.62 10.14
CA ALA A 58 -11.38 8.44 11.53
C ALA A 58 -10.07 7.95 12.13
N THR A 59 -9.30 8.87 12.69
CA THR A 59 -8.15 8.59 13.50
C THR A 59 -8.79 7.71 14.53
N SER A 60 -8.52 6.41 14.42
CA SER A 60 -8.79 5.47 15.48
C SER A 60 -8.01 6.06 16.63
N THR A 61 -8.67 6.93 17.39
CA THR A 61 -8.16 7.52 18.61
C THR A 61 -7.54 6.33 19.30
N PRO A 62 -6.21 6.36 19.56
CA PRO A 62 -5.58 5.27 20.29
C PRO A 62 -6.49 5.05 21.47
N SER A 63 -7.15 3.88 21.47
CA SER A 63 -8.20 3.56 22.40
C SER A 63 -7.50 3.56 23.73
N ASP A 64 -7.52 4.73 24.37
CA ASP A 64 -6.93 4.97 25.66
C ASP A 64 -7.46 3.83 26.51
N SER A 65 -6.56 2.97 26.93
CA SER A 65 -6.82 1.76 27.70
C SER A 65 -7.32 2.10 29.11
N GLY A 66 -8.09 3.18 29.25
CA GLY A 66 -8.96 3.50 30.36
C GLY A 66 -10.18 2.58 30.31
N ARG A 67 -10.02 1.39 30.90
CA ARG A 67 -11.10 0.50 31.40
C ARG A 67 -12.32 0.43 30.49
N ILE A 68 -12.33 -0.57 29.61
CA ILE A 68 -13.54 -1.05 28.96
C ILE A 68 -14.52 -1.45 30.07
N THR A 69 -15.45 -0.56 30.41
CA THR A 69 -16.65 -0.90 31.17
C THR A 69 -17.54 -1.65 30.18
N ILE A 70 -17.28 -2.95 30.04
CA ILE A 70 -18.13 -3.86 29.28
C ILE A 70 -19.52 -3.73 29.91
N ARG A 71 -20.41 -3.00 29.24
CA ARG A 71 -21.80 -2.92 29.67
C ARG A 71 -22.32 -4.36 29.71
N PRO A 72 -23.02 -4.79 30.78
CA PRO A 72 -23.31 -6.21 31.03
C PRO A 72 -24.10 -6.90 29.91
N TRP A 73 -24.76 -6.15 29.04
CA TRP A 73 -25.46 -6.70 27.87
C TRP A 73 -24.54 -7.17 26.74
N ALA A 74 -23.29 -6.69 26.64
CA ALA A 74 -22.36 -7.11 25.59
C ALA A 74 -21.86 -8.55 25.80
N ALA A 75 -21.77 -9.01 27.06
CA ALA A 75 -21.44 -10.40 27.37
C ALA A 75 -22.56 -11.37 26.97
N ALA A 76 -23.82 -10.95 27.06
CA ALA A 76 -24.97 -11.78 26.68
C ALA A 76 -25.01 -12.07 25.16
N VAL A 77 -24.62 -11.10 24.33
CA VAL A 77 -24.59 -11.26 22.87
C VAL A 77 -23.47 -12.23 22.45
N LEU A 78 -22.30 -12.14 23.08
CA LEU A 78 -21.20 -13.08 22.84
C LEU A 78 -21.55 -14.51 23.28
N ALA A 79 -22.19 -14.67 24.44
CA ALA A 79 -22.64 -15.99 24.89
C ALA A 79 -23.71 -16.61 23.97
N ALA A 80 -24.63 -15.80 23.44
CA ALA A 80 -25.64 -16.25 22.49
C ALA A 80 -25.03 -16.69 21.14
N LEU A 81 -23.94 -16.06 20.69
CA LEU A 81 -23.26 -16.45 19.45
C LEU A 81 -22.49 -17.77 19.60
N VAL A 82 -21.87 -18.01 20.76
CA VAL A 82 -21.15 -19.28 21.02
C VAL A 82 -22.13 -20.45 21.17
N PHE A 83 -23.28 -20.26 21.82
CA PHE A 83 -24.30 -21.31 21.93
C PHE A 83 -25.19 -21.46 20.69
N GLY A 84 -25.42 -20.39 19.92
CA GLY A 84 -26.27 -20.44 18.72
C GLY A 84 -25.62 -21.12 17.52
N ALA A 85 -24.30 -21.06 17.38
CA ALA A 85 -23.57 -21.68 16.28
C ALA A 85 -23.34 -23.20 16.45
N GLY A 86 -23.52 -23.75 17.65
CA GLY A 86 -23.26 -25.15 17.96
C GLY A 86 -24.29 -26.15 17.41
N TRP A 87 -25.50 -25.72 17.07
CA TRP A 87 -26.58 -26.64 16.63
C TRP A 87 -26.58 -26.93 15.12
N TRP A 88 -25.87 -26.14 14.30
CA TRP A 88 -25.86 -26.36 12.83
C TRP A 88 -24.64 -27.15 12.33
N ALA A 89 -23.70 -27.51 13.19
CA ALA A 89 -22.47 -28.23 12.82
C ALA A 89 -22.62 -29.77 12.74
N GLY A 90 -23.84 -30.28 12.55
CA GLY A 90 -24.15 -31.71 12.61
C GLY A 90 -24.17 -32.49 11.28
N THR A 91 -23.95 -31.86 10.12
CA THR A 91 -24.13 -32.54 8.81
C THR A 91 -23.13 -32.12 7.73
N VAL A 92 -21.84 -32.02 8.05
CA VAL A 92 -20.81 -31.97 7.00
C VAL A 92 -20.27 -33.37 6.75
N ASP A 93 -20.81 -33.95 5.69
CA ASP A 93 -20.41 -35.23 5.12
C ASP A 93 -18.90 -35.30 4.90
N ARG A 94 -18.35 -36.42 5.34
CA ARG A 94 -16.93 -36.74 5.29
C ARG A 94 -16.52 -37.01 3.84
N VAL A 95 -16.01 -35.98 3.14
CA VAL A 95 -15.45 -36.14 1.80
C VAL A 95 -14.27 -37.13 1.87
N PRO A 96 -14.30 -38.27 1.16
CA PRO A 96 -13.18 -39.20 1.15
C PRO A 96 -12.02 -38.56 0.38
N SER A 97 -10.93 -38.32 1.12
CA SER A 97 -9.65 -37.85 0.62
C SER A 97 -9.12 -38.80 -0.47
N ARG A 98 -9.29 -38.41 -1.74
CA ARG A 98 -8.67 -39.07 -2.89
C ARG A 98 -7.17 -38.77 -2.84
N LYS A 99 -6.38 -39.79 -2.48
CA LYS A 99 -4.94 -39.83 -2.71
C LYS A 99 -4.69 -39.83 -4.22
N SER A 100 -4.38 -38.68 -4.80
CA SER A 100 -3.73 -38.61 -6.11
C SER A 100 -2.22 -38.69 -5.90
N SER A 101 -1.69 -39.86 -6.24
CA SER A 101 -0.28 -40.19 -6.40
C SER A 101 0.44 -39.24 -7.38
N PRO A 102 1.73 -38.95 -7.17
CA PRO A 102 2.55 -38.23 -8.13
C PRO A 102 2.95 -39.20 -9.25
N THR A 103 2.46 -38.95 -10.45
CA THR A 103 3.03 -39.56 -11.66
C THR A 103 4.05 -38.58 -12.22
N GLU A 104 5.32 -38.88 -11.97
CA GLU A 104 6.42 -38.40 -12.79
C GLU A 104 6.09 -38.68 -14.26
N ASP A 105 6.16 -37.65 -15.11
CA ASP A 105 6.54 -37.84 -16.50
C ASP A 105 7.26 -36.58 -16.96
N GLY A 106 8.58 -36.72 -17.04
CA GLY A 106 9.47 -35.75 -17.64
C GLY A 106 9.12 -35.54 -19.11
N ARG A 107 8.86 -34.28 -19.48
CA ARG A 107 8.91 -33.86 -20.87
C ARG A 107 9.65 -32.54 -20.97
N THR A 108 10.94 -32.66 -21.27
CA THR A 108 11.77 -31.59 -21.82
C THR A 108 11.21 -31.18 -23.18
N VAL A 109 10.52 -30.05 -23.24
CA VAL A 109 10.25 -29.36 -24.51
C VAL A 109 11.34 -28.30 -24.67
N THR A 110 12.42 -28.68 -25.36
CA THR A 110 13.37 -27.74 -25.97
C THR A 110 12.69 -27.04 -27.14
N GLY A 111 11.85 -26.05 -26.82
CA GLY A 111 11.24 -25.15 -27.78
C GLY A 111 12.18 -24.00 -28.10
N SER A 112 12.99 -24.18 -29.14
CA SER A 112 13.70 -23.10 -29.83
C SER A 112 12.66 -22.09 -30.37
N VAL A 113 12.59 -20.91 -29.75
CA VAL A 113 11.92 -19.74 -30.33
C VAL A 113 12.99 -18.69 -30.56
N GLY A 114 13.27 -18.46 -31.85
CA GLY A 114 14.28 -17.54 -32.33
C GLY A 114 13.94 -16.06 -32.08
N PRO A 115 14.92 -15.18 -32.29
CA PRO A 115 14.84 -13.76 -32.00
C PRO A 115 13.89 -13.09 -33.02
N SER A 116 12.75 -12.60 -32.55
CA SER A 116 11.99 -11.60 -33.29
C SER A 116 12.49 -10.22 -32.89
N ASP A 117 13.35 -9.70 -33.74
CA ASP A 117 13.55 -8.28 -33.98
C ASP A 117 12.21 -7.53 -33.95
N LEU A 118 11.98 -6.77 -32.88
CA LEU A 118 11.09 -5.60 -32.92
C LEU A 118 11.93 -4.36 -32.72
N THR A 119 12.66 -4.08 -33.79
CA THR A 119 13.14 -2.75 -34.13
C THR A 119 11.94 -1.79 -34.14
N ARG A 120 12.11 -0.62 -33.52
CA ARG A 120 11.56 0.67 -33.97
C ARG A 120 10.04 0.91 -33.78
N ALA A 121 9.71 1.60 -32.70
CA ALA A 121 8.77 2.73 -32.76
C ALA A 121 9.19 3.81 -31.74
N ARG A 122 10.16 4.61 -32.17
CA ARG A 122 10.56 5.87 -31.56
C ARG A 122 9.47 6.89 -31.88
N THR A 123 8.55 7.16 -30.96
CA THR A 123 7.71 8.38 -31.01
C THR A 123 8.14 9.32 -29.90
N ARG A 124 8.65 10.47 -30.34
CA ARG A 124 9.11 11.62 -29.56
C ARG A 124 8.00 12.21 -28.68
N PRO A 125 8.39 12.97 -27.64
CA PRO A 125 7.47 13.64 -26.72
C PRO A 125 6.94 14.93 -27.35
N THR A 126 5.67 15.24 -27.10
CA THR A 126 5.14 16.60 -27.24
C THR A 126 4.97 17.19 -25.86
N ASN A 127 5.91 18.07 -25.53
CA ASN A 127 5.79 19.11 -24.52
C ASN A 127 4.44 19.82 -24.62
N GLY A 128 3.75 20.00 -23.49
CA GLY A 128 2.60 20.88 -23.48
C GLY A 128 1.77 20.84 -22.21
N LEU A 129 2.35 21.19 -21.05
CA LEU A 129 1.59 21.71 -19.90
C LEU A 129 2.55 22.22 -18.81
N SER A 130 3.33 23.25 -19.13
CA SER A 130 4.18 23.97 -18.17
C SER A 130 4.24 25.44 -18.52
N ARG A 131 3.11 26.15 -18.43
CA ARG A 131 3.08 27.62 -18.48
C ARG A 131 1.80 28.13 -17.84
N GLY A 132 1.83 28.25 -16.52
CA GLY A 132 0.77 28.98 -15.81
C GLY A 132 0.63 28.59 -14.36
N LEU A 133 1.67 28.79 -13.52
CA LEU A 133 1.50 28.82 -12.05
C LEU A 133 2.70 29.45 -11.29
N LEU A 134 3.48 30.32 -11.93
CA LEU A 134 4.62 31.02 -11.31
C LEU A 134 4.38 32.51 -11.00
N ALA A 135 3.12 32.94 -10.86
CA ALA A 135 2.78 34.36 -10.66
C ALA A 135 2.13 34.72 -9.31
N LEU A 136 2.16 33.85 -8.29
CA LEU A 136 1.40 34.10 -7.04
C LEU A 136 2.17 34.00 -5.72
N ARG A 137 3.51 33.81 -5.73
CA ARG A 137 4.28 33.65 -4.47
C ARG A 137 5.21 34.81 -4.08
N ALA A 138 5.15 35.95 -4.76
CA ALA A 138 6.00 37.11 -4.44
C ALA A 138 5.32 38.19 -3.55
N ALA A 139 4.06 38.00 -3.13
CA ALA A 139 3.31 39.06 -2.42
C ALA A 139 3.10 38.81 -0.90
N SER A 140 3.64 37.73 -0.31
CA SER A 140 3.29 37.37 1.09
C SER A 140 4.40 37.55 2.13
N MET A 141 5.56 38.11 1.79
CA MET A 141 6.68 38.28 2.74
C MET A 141 6.89 39.69 3.29
N ASP A 142 6.05 40.68 2.97
CA ASP A 142 6.25 42.09 3.38
C ASP A 142 5.33 42.55 4.55
N ARG A 143 5.00 41.68 5.52
CA ARG A 143 4.07 42.06 6.61
C ARG A 143 4.44 41.66 8.02
N ARG A 144 5.65 41.13 8.29
CA ARG A 144 6.02 40.69 9.65
C ARG A 144 7.03 41.54 10.41
N ASP A 145 7.57 42.63 9.85
CA ASP A 145 8.52 43.50 10.57
C ASP A 145 7.94 44.87 11.00
N ARG A 146 6.68 44.89 11.45
CA ARG A 146 6.17 46.01 12.25
C ARG A 146 5.53 45.49 13.52
N LYS A 147 6.36 45.27 14.54
CA LYS A 147 6.07 45.55 15.95
C LYS A 147 7.33 45.42 16.79
#